data_AF-A0A960SK47-F1
#
_entry.id   AF-A0A960SK47-F1
#
_cell.length_a   1.000
_cell.length_b   1.000
_cell.length_c   1.000
_cell.angle_alpha   90.00
_cell.angle_beta   90.00
_cell.angle_gamma   90.00
#
_symmetry.space_group_name_H-M   'P 1'
#
loop_
_entity.id
_entity.type
_entity.pdbx_description
1 polymer ?
#
loop_
_entity_poly.entity_id
_entity_poly.type
_entity_poly.pdbx_seq_one_letter_code
_entity_poly.pdbx_strand_id
1 'polypeptide(L)'
;MLARTTALFAALALPAFAWGQEQAIQPLATAHAHNDYEHARPLLDALDQGFCSVEADIYLVDGKLLVAHDRGKVKPERTLEALYLDPLQGRVHRNGGRVYPNGPDCFLLIDFKSDAASTWPVLKETLSHYADMLTEFSDQGIRTNAVTVVLSGNSPRALVAAEPTRLAGIDGRLPDLSANPPATLVPWISESWSSQFQWRGNGPLSESDREKLERIVRQAHAQGRKVRFWATPDFPGAWEIVRDAKVDLINTDRLADLRRFLLER
;
A
#
# COMPACT_ATOMS: atom_id res chain seq x y z
N MET A 1 -58.06 5.02 -64.34
CA MET A 1 -56.78 5.49 -63.76
C MET A 1 -57.06 6.05 -62.37
N LEU A 2 -56.75 5.31 -61.31
CA LEU A 2 -56.78 5.80 -59.93
C LEU A 2 -55.43 5.44 -59.30
N ALA A 3 -54.61 6.46 -59.05
CA ALA A 3 -53.29 6.31 -58.45
C ALA A 3 -53.43 6.14 -56.93
N ARG A 4 -52.83 5.08 -56.39
CA ARG A 4 -52.67 4.85 -54.95
C ARG A 4 -51.40 5.57 -54.48
N THR A 5 -51.54 6.49 -53.54
CA THR A 5 -50.41 7.17 -52.89
C THR A 5 -50.03 6.41 -51.63
N THR A 6 -48.86 5.77 -51.63
CA THR A 6 -48.29 5.07 -50.46
C THR A 6 -47.52 6.10 -49.63
N ALA A 7 -47.97 6.35 -48.39
CA ALA A 7 -47.24 7.19 -47.44
C ALA A 7 -46.15 6.35 -46.74
N LEU A 8 -44.89 6.77 -46.89
CA LEU A 8 -43.73 6.16 -46.23
C LEU A 8 -43.52 6.85 -44.87
N PHE A 9 -43.74 6.16 -43.77
CA PHE A 9 -43.37 6.65 -42.44
C PHE A 9 -41.89 6.40 -42.19
N ALA A 10 -41.10 7.47 -42.14
CA ALA A 10 -39.71 7.42 -41.70
C ALA A 10 -39.65 7.28 -40.17
N ALA A 11 -39.15 6.14 -39.69
CA ALA A 11 -38.86 5.93 -38.27
C ALA A 11 -37.59 6.71 -37.90
N LEU A 12 -37.73 7.75 -37.08
CA LEU A 12 -36.60 8.47 -36.47
C LEU A 12 -36.03 7.62 -35.33
N ALA A 13 -34.84 7.07 -35.55
CA ALA A 13 -34.07 6.41 -34.49
C ALA A 13 -33.50 7.47 -33.54
N LEU A 14 -33.89 7.42 -32.26
CA LEU A 14 -33.30 8.25 -31.21
C LEU A 14 -31.89 7.72 -30.87
N PRO A 15 -30.90 8.60 -30.65
CA PRO A 15 -29.56 8.18 -30.29
C PRO A 15 -29.56 7.56 -28.89
N ALA A 16 -29.05 6.33 -28.78
CA ALA A 16 -28.78 5.71 -27.50
C ALA A 16 -27.66 6.49 -26.79
N PHE A 17 -27.97 7.04 -25.62
CA PHE A 17 -26.96 7.59 -24.73
C PHE A 17 -26.06 6.44 -24.26
N ALA A 18 -24.84 6.37 -24.78
CA ALA A 18 -23.81 5.51 -24.23
C ALA A 18 -23.48 6.02 -22.82
N TRP A 19 -23.97 5.32 -21.79
CA TRP A 19 -23.43 5.49 -20.45
C TRP A 19 -21.94 5.19 -20.52
N GLY A 20 -21.11 6.19 -20.24
CA GLY A 20 -19.66 6.03 -20.21
C GLY A 20 -19.34 4.89 -19.26
N GLN A 21 -18.68 3.85 -19.77
CA GLN A 21 -18.11 2.83 -18.90
C GLN A 21 -17.08 3.55 -18.03
N GLU A 22 -17.36 3.65 -16.73
CA GLU A 22 -16.39 4.09 -15.75
C GLU A 22 -15.17 3.18 -15.92
N GLN A 23 -14.05 3.77 -16.34
CA GLN A 23 -12.87 3.00 -16.69
C GLN A 23 -12.41 2.26 -15.44
N ALA A 24 -12.41 0.93 -15.48
CA ALA A 24 -12.03 0.12 -14.34
C ALA A 24 -10.64 0.56 -13.83
N ILE A 25 -10.55 0.85 -12.54
CA ILE A 25 -9.30 1.27 -11.91
C ILE A 25 -8.31 0.10 -12.03
N GLN A 26 -7.23 0.29 -12.80
CA GLN A 26 -6.15 -0.68 -12.90
C GLN A 26 -5.32 -0.70 -11.60
N PRO A 27 -5.22 -1.85 -10.90
CA PRO A 27 -4.38 -1.95 -9.72
C PRO A 27 -2.89 -1.84 -10.06
N LEU A 28 -2.16 -1.10 -9.26
CA LEU A 28 -0.73 -0.81 -9.35
C LEU A 28 -0.03 -1.47 -8.17
N ALA A 29 0.27 -2.76 -8.31
CA ALA A 29 0.82 -3.60 -7.25
C ALA A 29 2.14 -3.06 -6.65
N THR A 30 2.89 -2.27 -7.41
CA THR A 30 4.17 -1.70 -6.99
C THR A 30 4.07 -0.28 -6.44
N ALA A 31 2.89 0.34 -6.44
CA ALA A 31 2.72 1.72 -6.00
C ALA A 31 2.43 1.77 -4.48
N HIS A 32 3.23 2.55 -3.76
CA HIS A 32 3.07 2.79 -2.32
C HIS A 32 2.84 4.27 -2.03
N ALA A 33 1.67 4.58 -1.47
CA ALA A 33 1.27 5.91 -1.06
C ALA A 33 1.92 6.20 0.31
N HIS A 34 3.05 6.89 0.26
CA HIS A 34 3.77 7.34 1.44
C HIS A 34 3.02 8.53 2.04
N ASN A 35 3.02 8.63 3.38
CA ASN A 35 2.26 9.65 4.11
C ASN A 35 0.80 9.81 3.64
N ASP A 36 0.14 8.71 3.27
CA ASP A 36 -1.18 8.74 2.61
C ASP A 36 -2.23 9.54 3.42
N TYR A 37 -2.09 9.56 4.74
CA TYR A 37 -2.94 10.31 5.65
C TYR A 37 -2.86 11.83 5.49
N GLU A 38 -1.85 12.37 4.83
CA GLU A 38 -1.72 13.81 4.52
C GLU A 38 -2.56 14.21 3.29
N HIS A 39 -3.10 13.26 2.52
CA HIS A 39 -4.00 13.54 1.41
C HIS A 39 -5.40 13.98 1.87
N ALA A 40 -6.14 14.63 0.96
CA ALA A 40 -7.46 15.19 1.25
C ALA A 40 -8.47 14.10 1.64
N ARG A 41 -8.43 12.95 0.94
CA ARG A 41 -9.20 11.75 1.27
C ARG A 41 -8.21 10.60 1.50
N PRO A 42 -7.68 10.43 2.72
CA PRO A 42 -6.82 9.30 3.07
C PRO A 42 -7.42 7.99 2.60
N LEU A 43 -6.57 7.07 2.16
CA LEU A 43 -6.87 5.81 1.49
C LEU A 43 -7.58 5.95 0.14
N LEU A 44 -8.66 6.73 0.07
CA LEU A 44 -9.52 6.81 -1.11
C LEU A 44 -8.80 7.43 -2.31
N ASP A 45 -8.01 8.50 -2.09
CA ASP A 45 -7.24 9.11 -3.17
C ASP A 45 -6.21 8.13 -3.75
N ALA A 46 -5.53 7.35 -2.92
CA ALA A 46 -4.60 6.31 -3.37
C ALA A 46 -5.33 5.17 -4.11
N LEU A 47 -6.47 4.72 -3.58
CA LEU A 47 -7.26 3.65 -4.22
C LEU A 47 -7.86 4.07 -5.57
N ASP A 48 -8.31 5.32 -5.70
CA ASP A 48 -8.81 5.87 -6.96
C ASP A 48 -7.68 5.95 -8.01
N GLN A 49 -6.43 6.09 -7.58
CA GLN A 49 -5.24 6.04 -8.43
C GLN A 49 -4.73 4.61 -8.68
N GLY A 50 -5.36 3.59 -8.08
CA GLY A 50 -5.02 2.18 -8.26
C GLY A 50 -3.94 1.65 -7.33
N PHE A 51 -3.50 2.40 -6.31
CA PHE A 51 -2.42 1.97 -5.43
C PHE A 51 -2.82 0.73 -4.63
N CYS A 52 -1.85 -0.18 -4.43
CA CYS A 52 -2.04 -1.40 -3.64
C CYS A 52 -1.29 -1.36 -2.31
N SER A 53 -0.65 -0.25 -1.95
CA SER A 53 0.01 -0.09 -0.67
C SER A 53 -0.12 1.34 -0.17
N VAL A 54 -0.47 1.50 1.11
CA VAL A 54 -0.64 2.80 1.78
C VAL A 54 0.01 2.78 3.16
N GLU A 55 0.36 3.95 3.69
CA GLU A 55 0.98 4.13 5.01
C GLU A 55 0.11 4.97 5.95
N ALA A 56 0.04 4.57 7.22
CA ALA A 56 -0.64 5.29 8.29
C ALA A 56 0.29 5.46 9.52
N ASP A 57 0.59 6.71 9.87
CA ASP A 57 1.30 7.08 11.09
C ASP A 57 0.31 7.12 12.27
N ILE A 58 0.53 6.30 13.31
CA ILE A 58 -0.41 6.20 14.44
C ILE A 58 0.18 6.66 15.77
N TYR A 59 -0.68 7.31 16.56
CA TYR A 59 -0.49 7.60 17.97
C TYR A 59 -1.60 6.97 18.81
N LEU A 60 -1.24 6.33 19.92
CA LEU A 60 -2.21 6.00 20.97
C LEU A 60 -2.51 7.24 21.81
N VAL A 61 -3.78 7.69 21.78
CA VAL A 61 -4.28 8.83 22.57
C VAL A 61 -5.62 8.46 23.17
N ASP A 62 -5.72 8.49 24.50
CA ASP A 62 -6.95 8.20 25.25
C ASP A 62 -7.64 6.88 24.83
N GLY A 63 -6.83 5.83 24.60
CA GLY A 63 -7.31 4.51 24.20
C GLY A 63 -7.66 4.37 22.70
N LYS A 64 -7.44 5.40 21.89
CA LYS A 64 -7.72 5.39 20.44
C LYS A 64 -6.44 5.49 19.62
N LEU A 65 -6.44 4.83 18.47
CA LEU A 65 -5.36 4.89 17.49
C LEU A 65 -5.62 6.03 16.50
N LEU A 66 -5.05 7.21 16.79
CA LEU A 66 -5.24 8.40 15.97
C LEU A 66 -4.15 8.52 14.92
N VAL A 67 -4.53 8.92 13.71
CA VAL A 67 -3.62 9.01 12.55
C VAL A 67 -3.12 10.43 12.37
N ALA A 68 -1.80 10.61 12.50
CA ALA A 68 -1.09 11.85 12.20
C ALA A 68 0.43 11.62 12.22
N HIS A 69 1.18 12.43 11.46
CA HIS A 69 2.64 12.44 11.55
C HIS A 69 3.15 12.97 12.90
N ASP A 70 2.59 14.10 13.33
CA ASP A 70 2.96 14.79 14.57
C ASP A 70 1.87 14.63 15.63
N ARG A 71 2.27 14.33 16.87
CA ARG A 71 1.33 14.19 18.00
C ARG A 71 0.42 15.39 18.20
N GLY A 72 0.90 16.60 17.92
CA GLY A 72 0.10 17.83 18.05
C GLY A 72 -0.98 18.02 16.97
N LYS A 73 -0.95 17.22 15.91
CA LYS A 73 -1.89 17.27 14.79
C LYS A 73 -2.97 16.18 14.86
N VAL A 74 -2.93 15.31 15.87
CA VAL A 74 -3.96 14.28 16.05
C VAL A 74 -5.34 14.92 16.18
N LYS A 75 -6.33 14.29 15.56
CA LYS A 75 -7.73 14.70 15.66
C LYS A 75 -8.57 13.52 16.13
N PRO A 76 -9.48 13.68 17.11
CA PRO A 76 -10.27 12.58 17.67
C PRO A 76 -11.08 11.79 16.63
N GLU A 77 -11.49 12.42 15.55
CA GLU A 77 -12.26 11.83 14.45
C GLU A 77 -11.40 11.10 13.41
N ARG A 78 -10.07 11.29 13.43
CA ARG A 78 -9.14 10.68 12.47
C ARG A 78 -8.50 9.42 13.07
N THR A 79 -9.34 8.42 13.34
CA THR A 79 -8.85 7.12 13.84
C THR A 79 -8.37 6.22 12.69
N LEU A 80 -7.56 5.21 13.02
CA LEU A 80 -7.12 4.19 12.07
C LEU A 80 -8.32 3.46 11.45
N GLU A 81 -9.33 3.16 12.26
CA GLU A 81 -10.58 2.55 11.82
C GLU A 81 -11.30 3.42 10.79
N ALA A 82 -11.55 4.69 11.14
CA ALA A 82 -12.33 5.61 10.32
C ALA A 82 -11.65 5.93 8.97
N LEU A 83 -10.32 6.06 8.96
CA LEU A 83 -9.57 6.43 7.75
C LEU A 83 -9.19 5.23 6.89
N TYR A 84 -8.92 4.06 7.49
CA TYR A 84 -8.35 2.92 6.77
C TYR A 84 -9.17 1.64 6.87
N LEU A 85 -9.45 1.14 8.08
CA LEU A 85 -9.99 -0.21 8.23
C LEU A 85 -11.47 -0.32 7.82
N ASP A 86 -12.32 0.63 8.24
CA ASP A 86 -13.74 0.63 7.86
C ASP A 86 -13.92 0.80 6.34
N PRO A 87 -13.26 1.77 5.66
CA PRO A 87 -13.41 1.90 4.22
C PRO A 87 -12.81 0.73 3.44
N LEU A 88 -11.70 0.13 3.91
CA LEU A 88 -11.14 -1.08 3.31
C LEU A 88 -12.12 -2.25 3.43
N GLN A 89 -12.63 -2.54 4.62
CA GLN A 89 -13.57 -3.65 4.82
C GLN A 89 -14.83 -3.46 3.97
N GLY A 90 -15.39 -2.25 3.95
CA GLY A 90 -16.53 -1.93 3.09
C GLY A 90 -16.23 -2.17 1.60
N ARG A 91 -15.03 -1.82 1.13
CA ARG A 91 -14.61 -2.07 -0.25
C ARG A 91 -14.38 -3.55 -0.53
N VAL A 92 -13.75 -4.28 0.39
CA VAL A 92 -13.51 -5.72 0.30
C VAL A 92 -14.82 -6.49 0.17
N HIS A 93 -15.83 -6.15 0.97
CA HIS A 93 -17.17 -6.74 0.88
C HIS A 93 -17.84 -6.49 -0.46
N ARG A 94 -17.79 -5.25 -0.98
CA ARG A 94 -18.37 -4.91 -2.28
C ARG A 94 -17.70 -5.63 -3.45
N ASN A 95 -16.42 -5.96 -3.31
CA ASN A 95 -15.60 -6.54 -4.38
C ASN A 95 -15.39 -8.06 -4.22
N GLY A 96 -16.17 -8.73 -3.38
CA GLY A 96 -16.15 -10.18 -3.25
C GLY A 96 -14.90 -10.72 -2.54
N GLY A 97 -14.39 -10.01 -1.55
CA GLY A 97 -13.26 -10.46 -0.72
C GLY A 97 -11.89 -9.90 -1.14
N ARG A 98 -11.84 -8.85 -1.98
CA ARG A 98 -10.60 -8.20 -2.44
C ARG A 98 -10.72 -6.68 -2.44
N VAL A 99 -9.62 -5.94 -2.28
CA VAL A 99 -9.67 -4.46 -2.36
C VAL A 99 -10.03 -3.98 -3.77
N TYR A 100 -9.52 -4.66 -4.78
CA TYR A 100 -9.89 -4.48 -6.19
C TYR A 100 -10.50 -5.80 -6.71
N PRO A 101 -11.56 -5.75 -7.55
CA PRO A 101 -12.15 -6.97 -8.11
C PRO A 101 -11.10 -7.80 -8.85
N ASN A 102 -10.91 -9.06 -8.44
CA ASN A 102 -9.87 -9.96 -8.96
C ASN A 102 -8.43 -9.36 -8.96
N GLY A 103 -8.18 -8.37 -8.09
CA GLY A 103 -6.90 -7.67 -8.02
C GLY A 103 -5.88 -8.35 -7.12
N PRO A 104 -4.66 -7.81 -7.06
CA PRO A 104 -3.61 -8.30 -6.16
C PRO A 104 -3.96 -8.02 -4.69
N ASP A 105 -3.19 -8.62 -3.80
CA ASP A 105 -3.24 -8.27 -2.38
C ASP A 105 -2.81 -6.81 -2.18
N CYS A 106 -3.43 -6.15 -1.20
CA CYS A 106 -3.06 -4.79 -0.82
C CYS A 106 -2.33 -4.78 0.52
N PHE A 107 -1.64 -3.68 0.82
CA PHE A 107 -0.86 -3.52 2.03
C PHE A 107 -1.23 -2.26 2.79
N LEU A 108 -1.32 -2.39 4.11
CA LEU A 108 -1.43 -1.27 5.05
C LEU A 108 -0.16 -1.28 5.92
N LEU A 109 0.74 -0.33 5.69
CA LEU A 109 1.89 -0.10 6.54
C LEU A 109 1.44 0.80 7.71
N ILE A 110 1.59 0.31 8.94
CA ILE A 110 1.23 1.06 10.14
C ILE A 110 2.51 1.45 10.87
N ASP A 111 2.81 2.74 10.92
CA ASP A 111 4.02 3.27 11.56
C ASP A 111 3.72 3.76 12.98
N PHE A 112 4.37 3.15 13.96
CA PHE A 112 4.15 3.47 15.38
C PHE A 112 4.92 4.73 15.76
N LYS A 113 4.20 5.81 16.08
CA LYS A 113 4.79 7.06 16.59
C LYS A 113 4.74 7.21 18.12
N SER A 114 3.96 6.38 18.80
CA SER A 114 3.88 6.29 20.27
C SER A 114 4.61 5.07 20.82
N ASP A 115 4.59 4.93 22.15
CA ASP A 115 5.17 3.78 22.85
C ASP A 115 4.58 2.45 22.37
N ALA A 116 5.46 1.52 21.99
CA ALA A 116 5.10 0.26 21.36
C ALA A 116 4.29 -0.65 22.30
N ALA A 117 4.68 -0.71 23.57
CA ALA A 117 4.15 -1.66 24.54
C ALA A 117 2.70 -1.34 24.92
N SER A 118 2.36 -0.06 25.00
CA SER A 118 0.99 0.41 25.22
C SER A 118 0.15 0.44 23.94
N THR A 119 0.75 0.71 22.78
CA THR A 119 0.04 0.79 21.49
C THR A 119 -0.34 -0.60 20.95
N TRP A 120 0.53 -1.61 21.13
CA TRP A 120 0.33 -2.95 20.57
C TRP A 120 -0.99 -3.63 20.99
N PRO A 121 -1.35 -3.70 22.28
CA PRO A 121 -2.58 -4.38 22.69
C PRO A 121 -3.83 -3.75 22.08
N VAL A 122 -3.84 -2.43 21.95
CA VAL A 122 -4.96 -1.69 21.34
C VAL A 122 -5.03 -1.98 19.84
N LEU A 123 -3.91 -1.90 19.11
CA LEU A 123 -3.90 -2.25 17.69
C LEU A 123 -4.29 -3.70 17.44
N LYS A 124 -3.79 -4.63 18.24
CA LYS A 124 -4.15 -6.05 18.11
C LYS A 124 -5.65 -6.28 18.26
N GLU A 125 -6.26 -5.70 19.29
CA GLU A 125 -7.71 -5.79 19.49
C GLU A 125 -8.46 -5.18 18.31
N THR A 126 -8.09 -3.96 17.90
CA THR A 126 -8.67 -3.30 16.71
C THR A 126 -8.59 -4.20 15.48
N LEU A 127 -7.41 -4.75 15.15
CA LEU A 127 -7.23 -5.61 13.96
C LEU A 127 -8.05 -6.90 14.04
N SER A 128 -8.33 -7.43 15.24
CA SER A 128 -9.12 -8.66 15.41
C SER A 128 -10.56 -8.51 14.88
N HIS A 129 -11.13 -7.30 14.94
CA HIS A 129 -12.46 -7.00 14.41
C HIS A 129 -12.51 -7.02 12.87
N TYR A 130 -11.35 -7.04 12.20
CA TYR A 130 -11.21 -7.06 10.75
C TYR A 130 -10.51 -8.34 10.24
N ALA A 131 -10.37 -9.36 11.09
CA ALA A 131 -9.60 -10.58 10.78
C ALA A 131 -10.06 -11.30 9.49
N ASP A 132 -11.31 -11.11 9.08
CA ASP A 132 -11.90 -11.69 7.86
C ASP A 132 -11.36 -11.10 6.55
N MET A 133 -10.77 -9.89 6.58
CA MET A 133 -10.10 -9.28 5.42
C MET A 133 -8.57 -9.29 5.51
N LEU A 134 -8.00 -9.61 6.68
CA LEU A 134 -6.58 -9.48 6.95
C LEU A 134 -5.79 -10.77 6.71
N THR A 135 -4.56 -10.61 6.23
CA THR A 135 -3.56 -11.68 6.15
C THR A 135 -3.15 -12.11 7.56
N GLU A 136 -3.12 -13.42 7.78
CA GLU A 136 -2.69 -14.03 9.04
C GLU A 136 -1.30 -14.66 8.88
N PHE A 137 -0.46 -14.46 9.89
CA PHE A 137 0.89 -15.02 9.96
C PHE A 137 0.97 -15.99 11.15
N SER A 138 1.61 -17.14 10.92
CA SER A 138 1.90 -18.12 11.96
C SER A 138 3.19 -18.88 11.65
N ASP A 139 3.59 -19.76 12.56
CA ASP A 139 4.71 -20.70 12.32
C ASP A 139 4.39 -21.74 11.23
N GLN A 140 3.11 -21.92 10.90
CA GLN A 140 2.67 -22.82 9.82
C GLN A 140 2.72 -22.15 8.43
N GLY A 141 2.95 -20.82 8.38
CA GLY A 141 3.02 -20.06 7.13
C GLY A 141 2.19 -18.78 7.15
N ILE A 142 1.98 -18.23 5.96
CA ILE A 142 1.20 -17.00 5.72
C ILE A 142 -0.11 -17.40 5.04
N ARG A 143 -1.24 -17.08 5.67
CA ARG A 143 -2.57 -17.20 5.08
C ARG A 143 -2.99 -15.82 4.56
N THR A 144 -2.68 -15.59 3.29
CA THR A 144 -2.93 -14.34 2.60
C THR A 144 -4.43 -14.03 2.47
N ASN A 145 -4.78 -12.75 2.57
CA ASN A 145 -6.14 -12.24 2.36
C ASN A 145 -6.10 -10.86 1.67
N ALA A 146 -7.24 -10.16 1.61
CA ALA A 146 -7.39 -8.90 0.89
C ALA A 146 -6.35 -7.83 1.27
N VAL A 147 -6.01 -7.72 2.55
CA VAL A 147 -5.08 -6.72 3.08
C VAL A 147 -4.04 -7.36 3.98
N THR A 148 -2.77 -7.07 3.72
CA THR A 148 -1.65 -7.47 4.59
C THR A 148 -1.17 -6.27 5.40
N VAL A 149 -1.21 -6.39 6.72
CA VAL A 149 -0.71 -5.34 7.64
C VAL A 149 0.77 -5.58 7.93
N VAL A 150 1.57 -4.52 7.86
CA VAL A 150 2.99 -4.54 8.22
C VAL A 150 3.29 -3.37 9.17
N LEU A 151 4.02 -3.63 10.26
CA LEU A 151 4.28 -2.65 11.32
C LEU A 151 5.67 -2.04 11.19
N SER A 152 5.73 -0.71 11.20
CA SER A 152 6.96 0.12 11.11
C SER A 152 7.07 1.06 12.33
N GLY A 153 8.08 1.93 12.33
CA GLY A 153 8.33 2.92 13.37
C GLY A 153 8.86 2.28 14.64
N ASN A 154 8.36 2.75 15.78
CA ASN A 154 8.61 2.13 17.09
C ASN A 154 7.82 0.83 17.26
N SER A 155 7.83 -0.05 16.25
CA SER A 155 7.00 -1.25 16.25
C SER A 155 7.39 -2.24 17.37
N PRO A 156 6.40 -2.94 17.96
CA PRO A 156 6.57 -3.84 19.10
C PRO A 156 7.15 -5.21 18.69
N ARG A 157 8.29 -5.23 17.97
CA ARG A 157 8.84 -6.44 17.30
C ARG A 157 8.92 -7.67 18.19
N ALA A 158 9.42 -7.53 19.42
CA ALA A 158 9.54 -8.66 20.34
C ALA A 158 8.18 -9.20 20.79
N LEU A 159 7.18 -8.33 21.00
CA LEU A 159 5.83 -8.74 21.36
C LEU A 159 5.16 -9.47 20.19
N VAL A 160 5.29 -8.93 18.98
CA VAL A 160 4.74 -9.53 17.75
C VAL A 160 5.36 -10.91 17.47
N ALA A 161 6.68 -11.03 17.66
CA ALA A 161 7.38 -12.29 17.48
C ALA A 161 7.00 -13.37 18.52
N ALA A 162 6.52 -12.96 19.70
CA ALA A 162 6.07 -13.87 20.74
C ALA A 162 4.65 -14.43 20.49
N GLU A 163 3.91 -13.89 19.50
CA GLU A 163 2.57 -14.36 19.18
C GLU A 163 2.59 -15.51 18.16
N PRO A 164 1.99 -16.67 18.49
CA PRO A 164 1.99 -17.84 17.59
C PRO A 164 1.16 -17.60 16.33
N THR A 165 0.10 -16.78 16.45
CA THR A 165 -0.75 -16.33 15.34
C THR A 165 -0.96 -14.83 15.48
N ARG A 166 -0.80 -14.09 14.39
CA ARG A 166 -0.87 -12.62 14.34
C ARG A 166 -1.43 -12.12 13.01
N LEU A 167 -2.05 -10.94 13.03
CA LEU A 167 -2.64 -10.29 11.85
C LEU A 167 -1.72 -9.23 11.21
N ALA A 168 -0.45 -9.19 11.62
CA ALA A 168 0.53 -8.24 11.11
C ALA A 168 1.95 -8.82 11.09
N GLY A 169 2.72 -8.44 10.07
CA GLY A 169 4.17 -8.67 9.98
C GLY A 169 4.98 -7.45 10.41
N ILE A 170 6.31 -7.57 10.42
CA ILE A 170 7.25 -6.50 10.78
C ILE A 170 7.93 -5.93 9.54
N ASP A 171 8.00 -4.61 9.45
CA ASP A 171 8.84 -3.90 8.50
C ASP A 171 10.32 -4.10 8.87
N GLY A 172 11.01 -4.95 8.12
CA GLY A 172 12.41 -5.29 8.37
C GLY A 172 13.37 -4.18 7.96
N ARG A 173 14.60 -4.25 8.49
CA ARG A 173 15.72 -3.35 8.14
C ARG A 173 16.85 -4.13 7.48
N LEU A 174 17.83 -3.45 6.88
CA LEU A 174 18.93 -4.16 6.19
C LEU A 174 19.67 -5.20 7.05
N PRO A 175 19.90 -5.02 8.36
CA PRO A 175 20.49 -6.07 9.20
C PRO A 175 19.69 -7.38 9.22
N ASP A 176 18.38 -7.34 8.96
CA ASP A 176 17.53 -8.52 8.87
C ASP A 176 17.82 -9.40 7.65
N LEU A 177 18.53 -8.88 6.64
CA LEU A 177 19.00 -9.68 5.52
C LEU A 177 20.13 -10.63 5.94
N SER A 178 20.95 -10.22 6.91
CA SER A 178 22.00 -11.07 7.48
C SER A 178 21.46 -11.96 8.60
N ALA A 179 20.64 -11.42 9.49
CA ALA A 179 20.04 -12.19 10.59
C ALA A 179 19.01 -13.22 10.11
N ASN A 180 18.40 -12.97 8.94
CA ASN A 180 17.44 -13.83 8.27
C ASN A 180 16.34 -14.43 9.19
N PRO A 181 15.57 -13.60 9.93
CA PRO A 181 14.38 -14.10 10.64
C PRO A 181 13.37 -14.76 9.69
N PRO A 182 12.39 -15.53 10.19
CA PRO A 182 11.34 -16.08 9.32
C PRO A 182 10.63 -14.98 8.51
N ALA A 183 10.39 -15.22 7.22
CA ALA A 183 9.62 -14.29 6.37
C ALA A 183 8.16 -14.13 6.85
N THR A 184 7.65 -15.09 7.64
CA THR A 184 6.36 -14.97 8.34
C THR A 184 6.39 -13.90 9.43
N LEU A 185 7.56 -13.53 9.96
CA LEU A 185 7.73 -12.40 10.88
C LEU A 185 8.11 -11.12 10.15
N VAL A 186 9.06 -11.21 9.22
CA VAL A 186 9.58 -10.07 8.45
C VAL A 186 9.30 -10.29 6.96
N PRO A 187 8.07 -9.98 6.48
CA PRO A 187 7.67 -10.23 5.10
C PRO A 187 8.34 -9.30 4.08
N TRP A 188 8.90 -8.18 4.53
CA TRP A 188 9.67 -7.29 3.67
C TRP A 188 10.76 -6.53 4.40
N ILE A 189 11.67 -5.94 3.62
CA ILE A 189 12.75 -5.07 4.07
C ILE A 189 12.51 -3.66 3.54
N SER A 190 12.50 -2.67 4.44
CA SER A 190 12.50 -1.25 4.08
C SER A 190 13.71 -0.53 4.66
N GLU A 191 14.24 0.44 3.92
CA GLU A 191 15.34 1.27 4.39
C GLU A 191 15.27 2.69 3.84
N SER A 192 15.92 3.64 4.52
CA SER A 192 16.10 5.00 4.00
C SER A 192 17.03 4.99 2.78
N TRP A 193 16.55 5.39 1.61
CA TRP A 193 17.39 5.59 0.43
C TRP A 193 18.54 6.56 0.72
N SER A 194 18.23 7.71 1.34
CA SER A 194 19.21 8.75 1.64
C SER A 194 20.32 8.29 2.58
N SER A 195 20.05 7.32 3.47
CA SER A 195 21.07 6.75 4.37
C SER A 195 21.91 5.66 3.69
N GLN A 196 21.42 5.07 2.60
CA GLN A 196 22.08 3.92 1.96
C GLN A 196 22.84 4.27 0.69
N PHE A 197 22.39 5.25 -0.08
CA PHE A 197 22.95 5.58 -1.38
C PHE A 197 23.51 6.98 -1.39
N GLN A 198 24.47 7.26 -2.27
CA GLN A 198 25.00 8.62 -2.47
C GLN A 198 24.18 9.41 -3.48
N TRP A 199 23.53 8.72 -4.43
CA TRP A 199 22.72 9.36 -5.44
C TRP A 199 21.51 10.11 -4.87
N ARG A 200 21.32 11.35 -5.33
CA ARG A 200 20.29 12.31 -4.86
C ARG A 200 19.34 12.78 -5.96
N GLY A 201 19.29 12.08 -7.09
CA GLY A 201 18.39 12.44 -8.20
C GLY A 201 19.05 13.13 -9.39
N ASN A 202 20.36 13.40 -9.34
CA ASN A 202 21.07 14.06 -10.44
C ASN A 202 22.11 13.13 -11.08
N GLY A 203 22.15 13.10 -12.41
CA GLY A 203 23.03 12.24 -13.18
C GLY A 203 22.69 10.75 -13.05
N PRO A 204 23.51 9.88 -13.66
CA PRO A 204 23.32 8.44 -13.55
C PRO A 204 23.61 7.93 -12.13
N LEU A 205 22.96 6.83 -11.76
CA LEU A 205 23.32 6.05 -10.56
C LEU A 205 24.75 5.55 -10.71
N SER A 206 25.60 5.76 -9.70
CA SER A 206 26.98 5.26 -9.71
C SER A 206 26.99 3.73 -9.71
N GLU A 207 28.06 3.11 -10.24
CA GLU A 207 28.16 1.65 -10.28
C GLU A 207 28.10 1.03 -8.87
N SER A 208 28.74 1.68 -7.88
CA SER A 208 28.70 1.20 -6.50
C SER A 208 27.29 1.25 -5.89
N ASP A 209 26.53 2.33 -6.14
CA ASP A 209 25.13 2.41 -5.69
C ASP A 209 24.26 1.36 -6.41
N ARG A 210 24.49 1.13 -7.71
CA ARG A 210 23.79 0.10 -8.50
C ARG A 210 24.04 -1.30 -7.96
N GLU A 211 25.31 -1.69 -7.81
CA GLU A 211 25.70 -3.00 -7.25
C GLU A 211 25.11 -3.21 -5.84
N LYS A 212 25.12 -2.16 -5.01
CA LYS A 212 24.52 -2.20 -3.67
C LYS A 212 23.01 -2.43 -3.74
N LEU A 213 22.31 -1.69 -4.59
CA LEU A 213 20.86 -1.81 -4.75
C LEU A 213 20.47 -3.22 -5.23
N GLU A 214 21.11 -3.69 -6.30
CA GLU A 214 20.86 -5.02 -6.87
C GLU A 214 21.17 -6.15 -5.87
N ARG A 215 22.24 -6.00 -5.08
CA ARG A 215 22.57 -6.97 -4.03
C ARG A 215 21.49 -7.02 -2.94
N ILE A 216 21.00 -5.88 -2.48
CA ILE A 216 19.93 -5.81 -1.47
C ILE A 216 18.67 -6.51 -2.00
N VAL A 217 18.24 -6.15 -3.22
CA VAL A 217 17.04 -6.71 -3.83
C VAL A 217 17.17 -8.21 -4.03
N ARG A 218 18.26 -8.67 -4.63
CA ARG A 218 18.52 -10.10 -4.85
C ARG A 218 18.52 -10.89 -3.55
N GLN A 219 19.15 -10.38 -2.50
CA GLN A 219 19.20 -11.07 -1.20
C GLN A 219 17.82 -11.15 -0.54
N ALA A 220 17.05 -10.05 -0.57
CA ALA A 220 15.69 -10.04 -0.02
C ALA A 220 14.76 -11.01 -0.78
N HIS A 221 14.79 -10.98 -2.11
CA HIS A 221 13.98 -11.85 -2.95
C HIS A 221 14.35 -13.33 -2.76
N ALA A 222 15.64 -13.66 -2.61
CA ALA A 222 16.08 -15.01 -2.28
C ALA A 222 15.59 -15.50 -0.91
N GLN A 223 15.24 -14.58 -0.01
CA GLN A 223 14.66 -14.87 1.31
C GLN A 223 13.11 -14.81 1.30
N GLY A 224 12.49 -14.64 0.13
CA GLY A 224 11.03 -14.54 -0.01
C GLY A 224 10.45 -13.23 0.53
N ARG A 225 11.25 -12.16 0.59
CA ARG A 225 10.86 -10.86 1.17
C ARG A 225 10.75 -9.80 0.09
N LYS A 226 9.81 -8.87 0.27
CA LYS A 226 9.71 -7.67 -0.58
C LYS A 226 10.76 -6.63 -0.19
N VAL A 227 11.00 -5.65 -1.07
CA VAL A 227 11.88 -4.49 -0.82
C VAL A 227 11.15 -3.17 -1.07
N ARG A 228 11.39 -2.20 -0.18
CA ARG A 228 10.92 -0.82 -0.27
C ARG A 228 12.04 0.14 0.14
N PHE A 229 12.07 1.34 -0.44
CA PHE A 229 12.94 2.42 0.04
C PHE A 229 12.14 3.70 0.27
N TRP A 230 12.24 4.26 1.48
CA TRP A 230 11.68 5.57 1.82
C TRP A 230 12.75 6.66 1.72
N ALA A 231 12.34 7.93 1.66
CA ALA A 231 13.24 9.06 1.34
C ALA A 231 14.01 8.88 0.00
N THR A 232 13.42 8.12 -0.93
CA THR A 232 13.88 8.05 -2.33
C THR A 232 13.51 9.37 -3.02
N PRO A 233 14.37 9.94 -3.89
CA PRO A 233 13.96 11.07 -4.71
C PRO A 233 12.64 10.78 -5.46
N ASP A 234 11.67 11.70 -5.41
CA ASP A 234 10.29 11.41 -5.81
C ASP A 234 9.94 12.01 -7.20
N PHE A 235 10.49 11.40 -8.25
CA PHE A 235 10.28 11.80 -9.65
C PHE A 235 10.53 10.65 -10.64
N PRO A 236 10.07 10.74 -11.90
CA PRO A 236 10.12 9.63 -12.86
C PRO A 236 11.47 8.92 -13.03
N GLY A 237 12.58 9.65 -13.12
CA GLY A 237 13.91 9.03 -13.27
C GLY A 237 14.36 8.23 -12.04
N ALA A 238 13.94 8.62 -10.84
CA ALA A 238 14.20 7.84 -9.63
C ALA A 238 13.29 6.62 -9.53
N TRP A 239 12.00 6.77 -9.89
CA TRP A 239 11.07 5.65 -9.96
C TRP A 239 11.51 4.61 -10.97
N GLU A 240 12.07 5.03 -12.11
CA GLU A 240 12.67 4.14 -13.11
C GLU A 240 13.84 3.34 -12.54
N ILE A 241 14.77 3.98 -11.82
CA ILE A 241 15.91 3.30 -11.21
C ILE A 241 15.45 2.19 -10.25
N VAL A 242 14.50 2.47 -9.35
CA VAL A 242 14.04 1.46 -8.39
C VAL A 242 13.18 0.38 -9.04
N ARG A 243 12.37 0.73 -10.05
CA ARG A 243 11.58 -0.21 -10.85
C ARG A 243 12.47 -1.18 -11.62
N ASP A 244 13.51 -0.67 -12.27
CA ASP A 244 14.42 -1.47 -13.10
C ASP A 244 15.24 -2.42 -12.23
N ALA A 245 15.63 -1.97 -11.04
CA ALA A 245 16.25 -2.79 -10.01
C ALA A 245 15.30 -3.79 -9.31
N LYS A 246 14.01 -3.82 -9.68
CA LYS A 246 12.98 -4.72 -9.14
C LYS A 246 12.66 -4.50 -7.66
N VAL A 247 12.75 -3.26 -7.16
CA VAL A 247 12.17 -2.89 -5.87
C VAL A 247 10.65 -3.09 -5.94
N ASP A 248 10.08 -3.77 -4.95
CA ASP A 248 8.67 -4.19 -4.97
C ASP A 248 7.69 -3.04 -4.76
N LEU A 249 8.05 -2.07 -3.91
CA LEU A 249 7.19 -0.94 -3.54
C LEU A 249 7.92 0.38 -3.78
N ILE A 250 7.39 1.17 -4.72
CA ILE A 250 7.86 2.51 -5.07
C ILE A 250 7.10 3.52 -4.22
N ASN A 251 7.81 4.15 -3.29
CA ASN A 251 7.26 5.23 -2.48
C ASN A 251 7.04 6.49 -3.31
N THR A 252 5.93 7.15 -3.05
CA THR A 252 5.67 8.51 -3.56
C THR A 252 4.70 9.24 -2.64
N ASP A 253 4.82 10.56 -2.57
CA ASP A 253 3.78 11.46 -2.07
C ASP A 253 2.95 12.04 -3.25
N ARG A 254 3.28 11.67 -4.51
CA ARG A 254 2.71 12.22 -5.75
C ARG A 254 1.87 11.18 -6.51
N LEU A 255 0.73 10.79 -5.91
CA LEU A 255 -0.11 9.68 -6.37
C LEU A 255 -0.41 9.69 -7.88
N ALA A 256 -0.91 10.82 -8.40
CA ALA A 256 -1.30 10.95 -9.80
C ALA A 256 -0.10 10.86 -10.76
N ASP A 257 1.07 11.37 -10.35
CA ASP A 257 2.27 11.37 -11.18
C ASP A 257 2.89 9.97 -11.23
N LEU A 258 2.94 9.25 -10.11
CA LEU A 258 3.41 7.86 -10.12
C LEU A 258 2.44 6.95 -10.90
N ARG A 259 1.12 7.14 -10.76
CA ARG A 259 0.15 6.42 -11.61
C ARG A 259 0.45 6.67 -13.08
N ARG A 260 0.63 7.94 -13.47
CA ARG A 260 0.95 8.30 -14.85
C ARG A 260 2.19 7.57 -15.33
N PHE A 261 3.28 7.64 -14.57
CA PHE A 261 4.54 6.96 -14.88
C PHE A 261 4.41 5.43 -15.00
N LEU A 262 3.57 4.79 -14.19
CA LEU A 262 3.38 3.33 -14.23
C LEU A 262 2.47 2.86 -15.37
N LEU A 263 1.62 3.74 -15.91
CA LEU A 263 0.66 3.41 -16.98
C LEU A 263 1.10 3.89 -18.35
N GLU A 264 1.77 5.04 -18.44
CA GLU A 264 2.32 5.58 -19.68
C GLU A 264 3.66 4.90 -19.98
N ARG A 265 3.70 4.19 -21.10
CA ARG A 265 4.90 3.56 -21.66
C ARG A 265 5.47 4.45 -22.75
#